data_AF-A0A516II01-F1
#
_entry.id   AF-A0A516II01-F1
#
_cell.length_a   1.000
_cell.length_b   1.000
_cell.length_c   1.000
_cell.angle_alpha   90.00
_cell.angle_beta   90.00
_cell.angle_gamma   90.00
#
_symmetry.space_group_name_H-M   'P 1'
#
loop_
_entity.id
_entity.type
_entity.pdbx_description
1 polymer ?
#
loop_
_entity_poly.entity_id
_entity_poly.type
_entity_poly.pdbx_seq_one_letter_code
_entity_poly.pdbx_strand_id
1 'polypeptide(L)'
;MEKAVGFSSRFDFAIHVAHARSRGLRRRMPPVLRRRAIDALLQGLCFHYDPLANRVQCSITTLAIECGLATESGAGKLSITRATRALTFLSELGLITYQTEYDPLIGCYIPTDITFTLALFAALDVSEDAVAAARRSRVVWEKKTNSAKSRGWIPWVWMN
;
A
#
# COMPACT_ATOMS: atom_id res chain seq x y z
N MET A 1 13.00 0.95 1.01
CA MET A 1 11.97 1.72 0.28
C MET A 1 12.36 3.19 0.16
N GLU A 2 13.52 3.48 -0.45
CA GLU A 2 14.05 4.85 -0.54
C GLU A 2 13.22 5.74 -1.49
N LYS A 3 12.72 5.15 -2.59
CA LYS A 3 11.91 5.86 -3.59
C LYS A 3 10.59 6.42 -3.06
N ALA A 4 10.05 5.90 -1.95
CA ALA A 4 8.81 6.39 -1.34
C ALA A 4 9.03 7.52 -0.30
N VAL A 5 10.27 7.75 0.13
CA VAL A 5 10.58 8.76 1.17
C VAL A 5 10.33 10.17 0.64
N GLY A 6 9.57 10.95 1.41
CA GLY A 6 9.25 12.34 1.08
C GLY A 6 8.37 12.51 -0.16
N PHE A 7 7.66 11.48 -0.59
CA PHE A 7 6.83 11.50 -1.80
C PHE A 7 5.91 12.73 -1.86
N SER A 8 5.25 13.08 -0.76
CA SER A 8 4.30 14.20 -0.69
C SER A 8 4.92 15.60 -0.83
N SER A 9 6.26 15.68 -0.81
CA SER A 9 7.02 16.92 -1.06
C SER A 9 7.55 17.04 -2.48
N ARG A 10 7.42 15.98 -3.30
CA ARG A 10 7.90 15.97 -4.69
C ARG A 10 6.98 16.70 -5.64
N PHE A 11 7.53 17.11 -6.78
CA PHE A 11 6.78 17.75 -7.86
C PHE A 11 5.70 16.83 -8.44
N ASP A 12 5.98 15.53 -8.60
CA ASP A 12 5.02 14.56 -9.13
C ASP A 12 3.73 14.53 -8.30
N PHE A 13 3.87 14.50 -6.97
CA PHE A 13 2.73 14.57 -6.07
C PHE A 13 1.92 15.87 -6.25
N ALA A 14 2.62 17.02 -6.39
CA ALA A 14 1.96 18.30 -6.64
C ALA A 14 1.19 18.31 -7.98
N ILE A 15 1.73 17.67 -9.03
CA ILE A 15 1.07 17.51 -10.33
C ILE A 15 -0.20 16.66 -10.19
N HIS A 16 -0.15 15.52 -9.50
CA HIS A 16 -1.35 14.70 -9.27
C HIS A 16 -2.42 15.49 -8.51
N VAL A 17 -2.03 16.28 -7.50
CA VAL A 17 -2.98 17.14 -6.77
C VAL A 17 -3.53 18.25 -7.67
N ALA A 18 -2.71 18.88 -8.51
CA ALA A 18 -3.15 19.91 -9.45
C ALA A 18 -4.15 19.34 -10.48
N HIS A 19 -3.91 18.14 -10.99
CA HIS A 19 -4.82 17.43 -11.88
C HIS A 19 -6.14 17.06 -11.18
N ALA A 20 -6.09 16.58 -9.93
CA ALA A 20 -7.31 16.35 -9.15
C ALA A 20 -8.10 17.65 -8.90
N ARG A 21 -7.42 18.81 -8.80
CA ARG A 21 -8.06 20.12 -8.69
C ARG A 21 -8.71 20.57 -10.00
N SER A 22 -8.05 20.39 -11.14
CA SER A 22 -8.63 20.76 -12.44
C SER A 22 -9.88 19.96 -12.77
N ARG A 23 -9.95 18.70 -12.30
CA ARG A 23 -11.14 17.83 -12.40
C ARG A 23 -12.24 18.14 -11.37
N GLY A 24 -12.05 19.14 -10.50
CA GLY A 24 -13.02 19.51 -9.48
C GLY A 24 -13.12 18.54 -8.29
N LEU A 25 -12.32 17.47 -8.25
CA LEU A 25 -12.31 16.50 -7.15
C LEU A 25 -11.75 17.10 -5.86
N ARG A 26 -10.87 18.10 -5.98
CA ARG A 26 -10.23 18.79 -4.87
C ARG A 26 -10.19 20.30 -5.08
N ARG A 27 -10.20 21.05 -3.97
CA ARG A 27 -10.03 22.51 -3.99
C ARG A 27 -8.61 22.95 -3.62
N ARG A 28 -7.94 22.22 -2.71
CA ARG A 28 -6.67 22.63 -2.08
C ARG A 28 -5.70 21.47 -1.90
N MET A 29 -4.43 21.83 -1.68
CA MET A 29 -3.38 20.90 -1.24
C MET A 29 -3.76 20.26 0.11
N PRO A 30 -3.41 18.98 0.36
CA PRO A 30 -3.63 18.36 1.65
C PRO A 30 -2.83 19.06 2.75
N PRO A 31 -3.39 19.15 3.98
CA PRO A 31 -2.68 19.74 5.12
C PRO A 31 -1.42 18.92 5.45
N VAL A 32 -0.45 19.55 6.11
CA VAL A 32 0.86 18.95 6.45
C VAL A 32 0.72 17.60 7.15
N LEU A 33 -0.20 17.48 8.10
CA LEU A 33 -0.41 16.23 8.84
C LEU A 33 -0.89 15.08 7.93
N ARG A 34 -1.72 15.38 6.92
CA ARG A 34 -2.15 14.36 5.95
C ARG A 34 -1.01 13.96 5.02
N ARG A 35 -0.18 14.91 4.62
CA ARG A 35 1.03 14.63 3.82
C ARG A 35 2.01 13.71 4.55
N ARG A 36 2.28 13.98 5.82
CA ARG A 36 3.09 13.09 6.68
C ARG A 36 2.47 11.70 6.81
N ALA A 37 1.15 11.61 6.95
CA ALA A 37 0.46 10.32 6.99
C ALA A 37 0.56 9.56 5.66
N ILE A 38 0.47 10.25 4.52
CA ILE A 38 0.67 9.68 3.19
C ILE A 38 2.10 9.13 3.05
N ASP A 39 3.11 9.89 3.47
CA ASP A 39 4.52 9.47 3.35
C ASP A 39 4.83 8.22 4.19
N ALA A 40 4.31 8.15 5.42
CA ALA A 40 4.44 6.98 6.28
C ALA A 40 3.69 5.79 5.68
N LEU A 41 2.45 6.00 5.26
CA LEU A 41 1.59 4.96 4.72
C LEU A 41 2.12 4.40 3.40
N LEU A 42 2.66 5.23 2.52
CA LEU A 42 3.21 4.78 1.24
C LEU A 42 4.41 3.84 1.42
N GLN A 43 5.25 4.09 2.44
CA GLN A 43 6.33 3.18 2.78
C GLN A 43 5.79 1.82 3.25
N GLY A 44 4.79 1.82 4.13
CA GLY A 44 4.13 0.59 4.59
C GLY A 44 3.43 -0.17 3.47
N LEU A 45 2.71 0.53 2.58
CA LEU A 45 2.05 -0.08 1.43
C LEU A 45 3.06 -0.79 0.53
N CYS A 46 4.19 -0.14 0.24
CA CYS A 46 5.20 -0.73 -0.60
C CYS A 46 5.95 -1.88 0.06
N PHE A 47 6.08 -1.88 1.40
CA PHE A 47 6.67 -2.99 2.14
C PHE A 47 5.81 -4.25 2.05
N HIS A 48 4.48 -4.09 2.14
CA HIS A 48 3.51 -5.19 2.04
C HIS A 48 3.02 -5.47 0.62
N TYR A 49 3.58 -4.80 -0.39
CA TYR A 49 3.15 -4.94 -1.77
C TYR A 49 3.63 -6.26 -2.38
N ASP A 50 2.71 -7.07 -2.86
CA ASP A 50 2.99 -8.26 -3.65
C ASP A 50 2.98 -7.91 -5.15
N PRO A 51 4.16 -7.96 -5.82
CA PRO A 51 4.25 -7.65 -7.24
C PRO A 51 3.49 -8.63 -8.13
N LEU A 52 3.27 -9.89 -7.71
CA LEU A 52 2.58 -10.89 -8.52
C LEU A 52 1.09 -10.64 -8.58
N ALA A 53 0.47 -10.45 -7.41
CA ALA A 53 -0.95 -10.15 -7.30
C ALA A 53 -1.29 -8.68 -7.61
N ASN A 54 -0.29 -7.79 -7.69
CA ASN A 54 -0.47 -6.33 -7.70
C ASN A 54 -1.35 -5.85 -6.53
N ARG A 55 -1.16 -6.45 -5.35
CA ARG A 55 -2.01 -6.24 -4.17
C ARG A 55 -1.16 -6.06 -2.92
N VAL A 56 -1.64 -5.26 -1.98
CA VAL A 56 -1.01 -5.13 -0.67
C VAL A 56 -1.54 -6.22 0.27
N GLN A 57 -0.64 -7.07 0.75
CA GLN A 57 -0.96 -8.27 1.55
C GLN A 57 -0.93 -7.96 3.05
N CYS A 58 -1.66 -6.93 3.49
CA CYS A 58 -1.79 -6.61 4.91
C CYS A 58 -3.17 -5.99 5.23
N SER A 59 -3.66 -6.20 6.46
CA SER A 59 -4.87 -5.49 6.91
C SER A 59 -4.58 -3.99 7.09
N ILE A 60 -5.59 -3.14 6.87
CA ILE A 60 -5.46 -1.69 7.10
C ILE A 60 -5.11 -1.40 8.57
N THR A 61 -5.64 -2.19 9.50
CA THR A 61 -5.36 -2.03 10.93
C THR A 61 -3.89 -2.28 11.24
N THR A 62 -3.32 -3.37 10.72
CA THR A 62 -1.89 -3.67 10.85
C THR A 62 -1.05 -2.56 10.22
N LEU A 63 -1.40 -2.15 9.00
CA LEU A 63 -0.71 -1.08 8.29
C LEU A 63 -0.74 0.24 9.09
N ALA A 64 -1.90 0.58 9.67
CA ALA A 64 -2.05 1.79 10.48
C ALA A 64 -1.22 1.74 11.77
N ILE A 65 -1.10 0.58 12.41
CA ILE A 65 -0.27 0.39 13.61
C ILE A 65 1.21 0.54 13.24
N GLU A 66 1.68 -0.19 12.24
CA GLU A 66 3.08 -0.18 11.80
C GLU A 66 3.53 1.20 11.29
N CYS A 67 2.63 1.94 10.63
CA CYS A 67 2.90 3.31 10.17
C CYS A 67 2.74 4.37 11.27
N GLY A 68 2.41 4.01 12.52
CA GLY A 68 2.17 4.95 13.62
C GLY A 68 0.95 5.85 13.44
N LEU A 69 0.00 5.42 12.60
CA LEU A 69 -1.22 6.15 12.25
C LEU A 69 -2.42 5.74 13.09
N ALA A 70 -2.38 4.57 13.72
CA ALA A 70 -3.37 4.16 14.70
C ALA A 70 -3.29 5.06 15.94
N THR A 71 -4.44 5.30 16.57
CA THR A 71 -4.56 5.98 17.87
C THR A 71 -5.51 5.21 18.74
N GLU A 72 -5.20 5.07 20.01
CA GLU A 72 -6.09 4.48 21.00
C GLU A 72 -6.70 5.59 21.87
N SER A 73 -8.01 5.54 22.09
CA SER A 73 -8.66 6.47 23.02
C SER A 73 -8.42 6.06 24.47
N GLY A 74 -8.63 6.97 25.43
CA GLY A 74 -8.57 6.63 26.85
C GLY A 74 -9.58 5.56 27.31
N ALA A 75 -10.55 5.23 26.46
CA ALA A 75 -11.52 4.14 26.66
C ALA A 75 -11.12 2.83 25.95
N GLY A 76 -9.87 2.71 25.47
CA GLY A 76 -9.35 1.51 24.80
C GLY A 76 -9.84 1.29 23.36
N LYS A 77 -10.41 2.31 22.71
CA LYS A 77 -10.92 2.18 21.34
C LYS A 77 -9.86 2.57 20.32
N LEU A 78 -9.47 1.61 19.48
CA LEU A 78 -8.54 1.83 18.37
C LEU A 78 -9.22 2.60 17.22
N SER A 79 -8.56 3.65 16.75
CA SER A 79 -8.95 4.43 15.58
C SER A 79 -7.85 4.43 14.53
N ILE A 80 -8.24 4.11 13.30
CA ILE A 80 -7.36 4.06 12.12
C ILE A 80 -7.70 5.16 11.10
N THR A 81 -8.48 6.16 11.49
CA THR A 81 -9.03 7.19 10.58
C THR A 81 -7.96 7.98 9.83
N ARG A 82 -6.75 8.13 10.39
CA ARG A 82 -5.63 8.78 9.70
C ARG A 82 -5.16 7.99 8.48
N ALA A 83 -5.08 6.66 8.62
CA ALA A 83 -4.70 5.76 7.53
C ALA A 83 -5.79 5.70 6.46
N THR A 84 -7.05 5.50 6.85
CA THR A 84 -8.16 5.41 5.87
C THR A 84 -8.34 6.72 5.09
N ARG A 85 -8.23 7.88 5.75
CA ARG A 85 -8.27 9.19 5.05
C ARG A 85 -7.08 9.41 4.10
N ALA A 86 -5.91 8.86 4.39
CA ALA A 86 -4.76 8.93 3.50
C ALA A 86 -4.94 7.99 2.28
N LEU A 87 -5.48 6.79 2.50
CA LEU A 87 -5.83 5.85 1.43
C LEU A 87 -6.88 6.41 0.48
N THR A 88 -7.99 6.96 1.01
CA THR A 88 -8.99 7.65 0.18
C THR A 88 -8.36 8.78 -0.62
N PHE A 89 -7.46 9.56 -0.01
CA PHE A 89 -6.76 10.63 -0.72
C PHE A 89 -5.90 10.11 -1.88
N LEU A 90 -5.12 9.05 -1.67
CA LEU A 90 -4.31 8.43 -2.73
C LEU A 90 -5.17 7.84 -3.86
N SER A 91 -6.32 7.25 -3.51
CA SER A 91 -7.29 6.73 -4.47
C SER A 91 -7.91 7.84 -5.33
N GLU A 92 -8.29 8.97 -4.73
CA GLU A 92 -8.79 10.14 -5.46
C GLU A 92 -7.75 10.74 -6.43
N LEU A 93 -6.45 10.61 -6.12
CA LEU A 93 -5.37 11.00 -7.02
C LEU A 93 -5.17 10.01 -8.18
N GLY A 94 -5.81 8.84 -8.13
CA GLY A 94 -5.65 7.76 -9.09
C GLY A 94 -4.33 6.99 -8.94
N LEU A 95 -3.67 7.10 -7.79
CA LEU A 95 -2.39 6.44 -7.50
C LEU A 95 -2.58 4.99 -7.01
N ILE A 96 -3.68 4.73 -6.33
CA ILE A 96 -4.06 3.38 -5.90
C ILE A 96 -5.51 3.12 -6.28
N THR A 97 -5.89 1.85 -6.36
CA THR A 97 -7.29 1.49 -6.18
C THR A 97 -7.51 1.16 -4.71
N TYR A 98 -8.65 1.58 -4.18
CA TYR A 98 -9.03 1.38 -2.79
C TYR A 98 -10.51 1.11 -2.74
N GLN A 99 -10.89 -0.15 -2.52
CA GLN A 99 -12.27 -0.58 -2.40
C GLN A 99 -12.53 -1.01 -0.96
N THR A 100 -13.44 -0.30 -0.30
CA THR A 100 -13.94 -0.65 1.04
C THR A 100 -15.44 -0.86 0.96
N GLU A 101 -15.88 -2.07 1.26
CA GLU A 101 -17.30 -2.37 1.42
C GLU A 101 -17.59 -2.51 2.91
N TYR A 102 -18.56 -1.74 3.40
CA TYR A 102 -19.08 -1.91 4.75
C TYR A 102 -20.22 -2.92 4.69
N ASP A 103 -20.09 -4.02 5.41
CA ASP A 103 -21.14 -5.02 5.55
C ASP A 103 -21.98 -4.69 6.80
N PRO A 104 -23.25 -4.24 6.66
CA PRO A 104 -24.11 -3.92 7.79
C PRO A 104 -24.51 -5.15 8.62
N LEU A 105 -24.48 -6.35 8.04
CA LEU A 105 -24.85 -7.60 8.73
C LEU A 105 -23.75 -8.03 9.71
N ILE A 106 -22.48 -7.89 9.30
CA ILE A 106 -21.32 -8.22 10.15
C ILE A 106 -20.88 -6.99 10.98
N GLY A 107 -21.34 -5.79 10.61
CA GLY A 107 -21.00 -4.55 11.30
C GLY A 107 -19.52 -4.16 11.14
N CYS A 108 -18.86 -4.65 10.09
CA CYS A 108 -17.44 -4.43 9.82
C CYS A 108 -17.19 -4.14 8.34
N TYR A 109 -16.00 -3.64 8.04
CA TYR A 109 -15.55 -3.50 6.64
C TYR A 109 -14.99 -4.82 6.14
N ILE A 110 -15.42 -5.25 4.95
CA ILE A 110 -14.89 -6.41 4.22
C ILE A 110 -13.38 -6.19 3.97
N PRO A 111 -12.55 -7.26 3.93
CA PRO A 111 -11.14 -7.17 3.59
C PRO A 111 -10.92 -6.29 2.36
N THR A 112 -10.19 -5.22 2.57
CA THR A 112 -10.00 -4.16 1.59
C THR A 112 -8.91 -4.55 0.60
N ASP A 113 -9.22 -4.51 -0.69
CA ASP A 113 -8.22 -4.64 -1.74
C ASP A 113 -7.58 -3.29 -2.04
N ILE A 114 -6.25 -3.23 -1.91
CA ILE A 114 -5.42 -2.09 -2.32
C ILE A 114 -4.50 -2.55 -3.43
N THR A 115 -4.59 -1.91 -4.60
CA THR A 115 -3.69 -2.17 -5.74
C THR A 115 -2.99 -0.88 -6.18
N PHE A 116 -1.80 -1.02 -6.75
CA PHE A 116 -1.06 0.12 -7.30
C PHE A 116 -1.44 0.33 -8.76
N THR A 117 -1.58 1.60 -9.14
CA THR A 117 -1.79 1.98 -10.54
C THR A 117 -0.46 2.27 -11.22
N LEU A 118 -0.45 2.27 -12.56
CA LEU A 118 0.72 2.69 -13.34
C LEU A 118 1.15 4.13 -13.01
N ALA A 119 0.20 5.00 -12.67
CA ALA A 119 0.48 6.36 -12.26
C ALA A 119 1.34 6.43 -10.99
N LEU A 120 1.11 5.53 -10.02
CA LEU A 120 1.95 5.48 -8.82
C LEU A 120 3.36 4.95 -9.11
N PHE A 121 3.49 3.95 -9.96
CA PHE A 121 4.82 3.48 -10.37
C PHE A 121 5.60 4.59 -11.07
N ALA A 122 4.97 5.30 -12.00
CA ALA A 122 5.57 6.46 -12.66
C ALA A 122 5.96 7.56 -11.66
N ALA A 123 5.07 7.91 -10.72
CA ALA A 123 5.33 8.93 -9.70
C ALA A 123 6.43 8.53 -8.69
N LEU A 124 6.72 7.23 -8.56
CA LEU A 124 7.83 6.69 -7.79
C LEU A 124 9.11 6.51 -8.60
N ASP A 125 9.11 6.92 -9.88
CA ASP A 125 10.21 6.70 -10.84
C ASP A 125 10.56 5.20 -10.97
N VAL A 126 9.53 4.36 -11.07
CA VAL A 126 9.64 2.91 -11.29
C VAL A 126 9.12 2.59 -12.68
N SER A 127 10.00 2.13 -13.57
CA SER A 127 9.61 1.74 -14.92
C SER A 127 8.74 0.48 -14.90
N GLU A 128 7.84 0.37 -15.87
CA GLU A 128 7.01 -0.83 -16.05
C GLU A 128 7.88 -2.08 -16.29
N ASP A 129 8.99 -1.93 -17.01
CA ASP A 129 9.98 -2.99 -17.20
C ASP A 129 10.59 -3.48 -15.89
N ALA A 130 10.83 -2.57 -14.93
CA ALA A 130 11.33 -2.94 -13.61
C ALA A 130 10.27 -3.71 -12.81
N VAL A 131 9.00 -3.33 -12.92
CA VAL A 131 7.88 -4.08 -12.32
C VAL A 131 7.75 -5.47 -12.96
N ALA A 132 7.83 -5.56 -14.29
CA ALA A 132 7.78 -6.82 -15.02
C ALA A 132 8.99 -7.72 -14.72
N ALA A 133 10.18 -7.15 -14.55
CA ALA A 133 11.37 -7.88 -14.13
C ALA A 133 11.21 -8.42 -12.69
N ALA A 134 10.73 -7.59 -11.75
CA ALA A 134 10.47 -8.03 -10.38
C ALA A 134 9.44 -9.16 -10.31
N ARG A 135 8.36 -9.07 -11.11
CA ARG A 135 7.37 -10.14 -11.27
C ARG A 135 8.02 -11.43 -11.77
N ARG A 136 8.81 -11.37 -12.85
CA ARG A 136 9.52 -12.53 -13.41
C ARG A 136 10.43 -13.19 -12.39
N SER A 137 11.23 -12.39 -11.66
CA SER A 137 12.12 -12.89 -10.60
C SER A 137 11.35 -13.60 -9.48
N ARG A 138 10.21 -13.05 -9.06
CA ARG A 138 9.37 -13.65 -8.00
C ARG A 138 8.73 -14.97 -8.46
N VAL A 139 8.22 -15.05 -9.69
CA VAL A 139 7.68 -16.31 -10.27
C VAL A 139 8.76 -17.40 -10.31
N VAL A 140 9.97 -17.05 -10.74
CA VAL A 140 11.09 -18.01 -10.78
C VAL A 140 11.42 -18.51 -9.38
N TRP A 141 11.43 -17.62 -8.39
CA TRP A 141 11.67 -17.98 -7.00
C TRP A 141 10.59 -18.92 -6.44
N GLU A 142 9.31 -18.64 -6.67
CA GLU A 142 8.20 -19.50 -6.24
C GLU A 142 8.25 -20.88 -6.89
N LYS A 143 8.59 -20.95 -8.18
CA LYS A 143 8.77 -22.24 -8.86
C LYS A 143 9.91 -23.04 -8.22
N LYS A 144 11.01 -22.38 -7.86
CA LYS A 144 12.16 -23.02 -7.22
C LYS A 144 11.83 -23.52 -5.81
N THR A 145 11.13 -22.72 -5.00
CA THR A 145 10.70 -23.11 -3.65
C THR A 145 9.65 -24.22 -3.69
N ASN A 146 8.68 -24.15 -4.60
CA ASN A 146 7.67 -25.19 -4.74
C ASN A 146 8.28 -26.52 -5.25
N SER A 147 9.28 -26.44 -6.15
CA SER A 147 10.05 -27.62 -6.58
C SER A 147 10.95 -28.19 -5.48
N ALA A 148 11.51 -27.36 -4.60
CA ALA A 148 12.26 -27.83 -3.43
C ALA A 148 11.35 -28.52 -2.40
N LYS A 149 10.13 -27.98 -2.20
CA LYS A 149 9.12 -28.54 -1.32
C LYS A 149 8.55 -29.85 -1.86
N SER A 150 8.28 -29.94 -3.17
CA SER A 150 7.80 -31.17 -3.82
C SER A 150 8.85 -32.29 -3.86
N ARG A 151 10.15 -31.94 -3.85
CA ARG A 151 11.26 -32.90 -3.74
C ARG A 151 11.54 -33.37 -2.30
N GLY A 152 10.72 -33.00 -1.32
CA GLY A 152 10.86 -33.50 0.06
C GLY A 152 12.17 -33.11 0.74
N TRP A 153 12.71 -31.92 0.44
CA TRP A 153 13.94 -31.46 1.07
C TRP A 153 13.65 -30.94 2.49
N ILE A 154 13.57 -31.86 3.45
CA ILE A 154 13.67 -31.54 4.88
C ILE A 154 15.17 -31.43 5.19
N PRO A 155 15.67 -30.27 5.66
CA PRO A 155 17.05 -30.19 6.12
C PRO A 155 17.24 -31.16 7.29
N TRP A 156 18.21 -32.08 7.17
CA TRP A 156 18.59 -33.07 8.20
C TRP A 156 18.90 -32.46 9.59
N VAL A 157 18.98 -31.12 9.71
CA VAL A 157 19.22 -30.37 10.94
C VAL A 157 18.00 -30.33 11.89
N TRP A 158 16.82 -30.78 11.45
CA TRP A 158 15.58 -30.77 12.26
C TRP A 158 15.03 -32.16 12.62
N MET A 159 15.82 -33.22 12.45
CA MET A 159 15.48 -34.58 12.88
C MET A 159 16.54 -35.08 13.87
N ASN A 160 16.59 -34.46 15.06
CA ASN A 160 17.14 -35.07 16.27
C ASN A 160 15.97 -35.50 17.15
#